data_AF-A0A7X8F9A8-F1
#
_entry.id   AF-A0A7X8F9A8-F1
#
_cell.length_a   1.000
_cell.length_b   1.000
_cell.length_c   1.000
_cell.angle_alpha   90.00
_cell.angle_beta   90.00
_cell.angle_gamma   90.00
#
_symmetry.space_group_name_H-M   'P 1'
#
loop_
_entity.id
_entity.type
_entity.pdbx_description
1 polymer ?
#
loop_
_entity_poly.entity_id
_entity_poly.type
_entity_poly.pdbx_seq_one_letter_code
_entity_poly.pdbx_strand_id
1 'polypeptide(L)'
;KSDDLYDYIILKDAVLLKPATWMNRSANAVRPALKRWNISESLVVYDDLELPAGSMRVRSGGGDGGHNGIKSLFEVLPSDTLKRIRLGIDKDTRMDAAEYVLQKIPADQEVLIQPMLEKAVQLLDIYINRDFTAVLNEYSKWKKSYSRPKELES
;
A
#
# COMPACT_ATOMS: atom_id res chain seq x y z
N LYS A 1 -3.23 -10.49 28.81
CA LYS A 1 -3.60 -9.20 28.19
C LYS A 1 -2.49 -8.83 27.21
N SER A 2 -2.64 -9.26 25.97
CA SER A 2 -1.81 -8.81 24.85
C SER A 2 -2.76 -7.96 24.05
N ASP A 3 -2.59 -6.65 24.06
CA ASP A 3 -3.39 -5.77 23.21
C ASP A 3 -3.14 -6.21 21.76
N ASP A 4 -4.18 -6.56 21.01
CA ASP A 4 -4.05 -7.10 19.66
C ASP A 4 -3.54 -6.00 18.71
N LEU A 5 -2.22 -5.93 18.52
CA LEU A 5 -1.54 -4.90 17.75
C LEU A 5 -1.83 -4.97 16.24
N TYR A 6 -2.32 -6.11 15.75
CA TYR A 6 -2.61 -6.36 14.35
C TYR A 6 -3.56 -7.54 14.17
N ASP A 7 -4.34 -7.48 13.09
CA ASP A 7 -5.00 -8.63 12.50
C ASP A 7 -4.05 -9.33 11.53
N TYR A 8 -4.18 -10.65 11.38
CA TYR A 8 -3.35 -11.39 10.43
C TYR A 8 -4.05 -12.63 9.84
N ILE A 9 -3.61 -13.02 8.65
CA ILE A 9 -3.96 -14.28 8.00
C ILE A 9 -2.65 -15.00 7.68
N ILE A 10 -2.55 -16.27 8.08
CA ILE A 10 -1.42 -17.13 7.74
C ILE A 10 -1.76 -17.88 6.46
N LEU A 11 -0.90 -17.74 5.46
CA LEU A 11 -0.88 -18.55 4.25
C LEU A 11 0.27 -19.57 4.36
N LYS A 12 0.36 -20.49 3.41
CA LYS A 12 1.41 -21.52 3.40
C LYS A 12 2.82 -20.92 3.47
N ASP A 13 3.08 -19.89 2.66
CA ASP A 13 4.41 -19.31 2.47
C ASP A 13 4.43 -17.79 2.76
N ALA A 14 3.37 -17.23 3.36
CA ALA A 14 3.26 -15.80 3.63
C ALA A 14 2.36 -15.49 4.83
N VAL A 15 2.49 -14.28 5.37
CA VAL A 15 1.57 -13.72 6.37
C VAL A 15 1.03 -12.40 5.85
N LEU A 16 -0.29 -12.28 5.77
CA LEU A 16 -0.96 -11.01 5.57
C LEU A 16 -1.18 -10.36 6.93
N LEU A 17 -0.84 -9.08 7.08
CA LEU A 17 -0.94 -8.37 8.34
C LEU A 17 -1.58 -7.00 8.12
N LYS A 18 -2.54 -6.66 8.97
CA LYS A 18 -3.17 -5.34 9.04
C LYS A 18 -2.91 -4.75 10.42
N PRO A 19 -2.08 -3.69 10.55
CA PRO A 19 -1.88 -3.02 11.83
C PRO A 19 -3.19 -2.51 12.41
N ALA A 20 -3.39 -2.74 13.70
CA ALA A 20 -4.51 -2.20 14.49
C ALA A 20 -4.06 -1.00 15.37
N THR A 21 -2.88 -0.45 15.08
CA THR A 21 -2.33 0.73 15.75
C THR A 21 -2.71 2.02 15.01
N TRP A 22 -2.46 3.16 15.65
CA TRP A 22 -2.49 4.45 14.97
C TRP A 22 -1.50 4.48 13.81
N MET A 23 -1.84 5.20 12.74
CA MET A 23 -1.02 5.26 11.52
C MET A 23 0.43 5.70 11.80
N ASN A 24 0.65 6.65 12.70
CA ASN A 24 2.00 7.08 13.11
C ASN A 24 2.73 6.10 14.05
N ARG A 25 2.14 4.94 14.34
CA ARG A 25 2.67 3.87 15.21
C ARG A 25 2.57 2.50 14.54
N SER A 26 2.55 2.44 13.20
CA SER A 26 2.50 1.18 12.45
C SER A 26 3.70 0.27 12.77
N ALA A 27 4.87 0.82 13.07
CA ALA A 27 6.04 0.03 13.48
C ALA A 27 5.81 -0.76 14.78
N ASN A 28 4.97 -0.28 15.70
CA ASN A 28 4.68 -0.99 16.94
C ASN A 28 3.94 -2.31 16.68
N ALA A 29 3.14 -2.36 15.61
CA ALA A 29 2.49 -3.59 15.16
C ALA A 29 3.45 -4.48 14.35
N VAL A 30 4.20 -3.90 13.43
CA VAL A 30 5.05 -4.65 12.50
C VAL A 30 6.28 -5.25 13.19
N ARG A 31 6.91 -4.55 14.15
CA ARG A 31 8.10 -5.03 14.86
C ARG A 31 7.93 -6.42 15.49
N PRO A 32 6.91 -6.66 16.35
CA PRO A 32 6.71 -7.98 16.94
C PRO A 32 6.29 -9.03 15.90
N ALA A 33 5.59 -8.66 14.83
CA ALA A 33 5.23 -9.56 13.75
C ALA A 33 6.46 -10.08 12.98
N LEU A 34 7.37 -9.19 12.57
CA LEU A 34 8.63 -9.57 11.91
C LEU A 34 9.41 -10.58 12.76
N LYS A 35 9.49 -10.34 14.07
CA LYS A 35 10.16 -11.24 15.02
C LYS A 35 9.43 -12.57 15.19
N ARG A 36 8.10 -12.54 15.32
CA ARG A 36 7.26 -13.73 15.56
C ARG A 36 7.38 -14.76 14.43
N TRP A 37 7.38 -14.29 13.18
CA TRP A 37 7.38 -15.16 12.00
C TRP A 37 8.72 -15.17 11.25
N ASN A 38 9.77 -14.57 11.83
CA ASN A 38 11.11 -14.50 11.24
C ASN A 38 11.10 -13.98 9.78
N ILE A 39 10.32 -12.92 9.54
CA ILE A 39 10.11 -12.36 8.21
C ILE A 39 11.31 -11.47 7.84
N SER A 40 11.97 -11.79 6.73
CA SER A 40 13.08 -11.01 6.16
C SER A 40 12.67 -10.13 4.98
N GLU A 41 11.54 -10.45 4.33
CA GLU A 41 11.03 -9.72 3.17
C GLU A 41 9.60 -9.26 3.40
N SER A 42 9.30 -8.02 3.00
CA SER A 42 7.96 -7.45 3.13
C SER A 42 7.59 -6.62 1.91
N LEU A 43 6.28 -6.54 1.64
CA LEU A 43 5.68 -5.67 0.65
C LEU A 43 4.59 -4.87 1.35
N VAL A 44 4.71 -3.55 1.35
CA VAL A 44 3.76 -2.65 2.01
C VAL A 44 2.79 -2.07 0.98
N VAL A 45 1.50 -2.13 1.28
CA VAL A 45 0.43 -1.54 0.47
C VAL A 45 -0.20 -0.40 1.27
N TYR A 46 -0.33 0.78 0.68
CA TYR A 46 -0.88 1.95 1.35
C TYR A 46 -1.47 2.96 0.36
N ASP A 47 -2.38 3.80 0.83
CA ASP A 47 -2.98 4.91 0.10
C ASP A 47 -2.02 6.08 -0.07
N ASP A 48 -2.15 6.81 -1.17
CA ASP A 48 -1.23 7.88 -1.53
C ASP A 48 -1.96 9.06 -2.15
N LEU A 49 -1.99 10.16 -1.41
CA LEU A 49 -2.63 11.43 -1.79
C LEU A 49 -1.97 12.12 -2.98
N GLU A 50 -0.69 11.84 -3.23
CA GLU A 50 0.06 12.46 -4.33
C GLU A 50 -0.11 11.68 -5.65
N LEU A 51 -0.89 10.59 -5.63
CA LEU A 51 -1.21 9.81 -6.82
C LEU A 51 -2.70 9.97 -7.16
N PRO A 52 -3.05 10.24 -8.43
CA PRO A 52 -4.45 10.39 -8.84
C PRO A 52 -5.31 9.17 -8.47
N ALA A 53 -6.60 9.39 -8.17
CA ALA A 53 -7.52 8.30 -7.86
C ALA A 53 -7.53 7.21 -8.96
N GLY A 54 -7.38 5.96 -8.54
CA GLY A 54 -7.32 4.78 -9.42
C GLY A 54 -5.95 4.51 -10.04
N SER A 55 -4.95 5.37 -9.81
CA SER A 55 -3.58 5.13 -10.26
C SER A 55 -2.80 4.31 -9.25
N MET A 56 -1.81 3.54 -9.70
CA MET A 56 -0.96 2.74 -8.82
C MET A 56 0.51 2.90 -9.17
N ARG A 57 1.37 2.91 -8.15
CA ARG A 57 2.83 2.89 -8.32
C ARG A 57 3.47 1.80 -7.49
N VAL A 58 4.19 0.90 -8.17
CA VAL A 58 4.99 -0.15 -7.53
C VAL A 58 6.47 0.24 -7.58
N ARG A 59 7.16 0.22 -6.44
CA ARG A 59 8.61 0.49 -6.38
C ARG A 59 9.26 -0.11 -5.14
N SER A 60 10.59 -0.26 -5.18
CA SER A 60 11.42 -0.42 -3.98
C SER A 60 12.09 0.90 -3.64
N GLY A 61 12.29 1.16 -2.35
CA GLY A 61 13.11 2.27 -1.89
C GLY A 61 12.46 3.65 -1.97
N GLY A 62 13.10 4.65 -1.38
CA GLY A 62 12.72 6.08 -1.40
C GLY A 62 11.96 6.53 -0.16
N GLY A 63 11.75 7.85 -0.04
CA GLY A 63 11.19 8.48 1.18
C GLY A 63 9.71 8.18 1.46
N ASP A 64 9.24 8.64 2.62
CA ASP A 64 7.88 8.43 3.13
C ASP A 64 6.80 9.22 2.41
N GLY A 65 7.19 10.27 1.67
CA GLY A 65 6.25 11.08 0.89
C GLY A 65 5.22 11.81 1.75
N GLY A 66 5.54 12.09 3.03
CA GLY A 66 4.60 12.68 3.99
C GLY A 66 3.67 11.67 4.67
N HIS A 67 3.73 10.38 4.30
CA HIS A 67 2.82 9.36 4.85
C HIS A 67 3.28 8.87 6.23
N ASN A 68 2.53 9.21 7.28
CA ASN A 68 2.86 8.91 8.68
C ASN A 68 3.10 7.41 8.95
N GLY A 69 2.37 6.53 8.26
CA GLY A 69 2.57 5.08 8.34
C GLY A 69 3.91 4.62 7.79
N ILE A 70 4.34 5.17 6.65
CA ILE A 70 5.60 4.79 6.02
C ILE A 70 6.75 5.36 6.82
N LYS A 71 6.62 6.59 7.31
CA LYS A 71 7.58 7.20 8.24
C LYS A 71 7.76 6.35 9.50
N SER A 72 6.69 5.84 10.09
CA SER A 72 6.77 4.93 11.23
C SER A 72 7.47 3.62 10.85
N LEU A 73 7.10 3.00 9.72
CA LEU A 73 7.70 1.74 9.28
C LEU A 73 9.21 1.81 9.04
N PHE A 74 9.78 2.98 8.76
CA PHE A 74 11.23 3.15 8.64
C PHE A 74 12.01 2.83 9.93
N GLU A 75 11.36 2.78 11.10
CA GLU A 75 11.97 2.35 12.36
C GLU A 75 12.26 0.84 12.45
N VAL A 76 11.68 0.05 11.54
CA VAL A 76 11.73 -1.42 11.52
C VAL A 76 12.12 -1.99 10.17
N LEU A 77 11.85 -1.26 9.10
CA LEU A 77 12.08 -1.67 7.71
C LEU A 77 12.92 -0.61 7.00
N PRO A 78 14.11 -0.96 6.46
CA PRO A 78 14.98 0.02 5.82
C PRO A 78 14.32 0.70 4.61
N SER A 79 14.41 2.03 4.56
CA SER A 79 13.70 2.85 3.57
C SER A 79 14.19 2.67 2.13
N ASP A 80 15.44 2.24 1.95
CA ASP A 80 16.14 2.02 0.69
C ASP A 80 15.72 0.73 -0.02
N THR A 81 15.30 -0.27 0.73
CA THR A 81 14.94 -1.62 0.26
C THR A 81 13.46 -1.95 0.46
N LEU A 82 12.69 -1.07 1.11
CA LEU A 82 11.26 -1.29 1.34
C LEU A 82 10.49 -1.34 0.01
N LYS A 83 9.96 -2.52 -0.30
CA LYS A 83 9.07 -2.76 -1.44
C LYS A 83 7.67 -2.23 -1.13
N ARG A 84 7.07 -1.48 -2.06
CA ARG A 84 5.81 -0.77 -1.85
C ARG A 84 4.89 -0.81 -3.07
N ILE A 85 3.60 -1.00 -2.81
CA ILE A 85 2.50 -0.68 -3.72
C ILE A 85 1.78 0.55 -3.16
N ARG A 86 1.81 1.64 -3.92
CA ARG A 86 1.16 2.91 -3.60
C ARG A 86 -0.15 2.99 -4.37
N LEU A 87 -1.26 3.16 -3.66
CA LEU A 87 -2.61 3.22 -4.22
C LEU A 87 -3.08 4.67 -4.25
N GLY A 88 -3.29 5.23 -5.44
CA GLY A 88 -3.69 6.62 -5.60
C GLY A 88 -5.13 6.86 -5.21
N ILE A 89 -5.33 7.83 -4.32
CA ILE A 89 -6.64 8.25 -3.82
C ILE A 89 -6.93 9.73 -4.10
N ASP A 90 -6.06 10.38 -4.89
CA ASP A 90 -6.08 11.82 -5.14
C ASP A 90 -5.93 12.66 -3.87
N LYS A 91 -5.95 13.99 -4.02
CA LYS A 91 -6.01 14.92 -2.89
C LYS A 91 -7.02 16.02 -3.13
N ASP A 92 -7.79 16.37 -2.10
CA ASP A 92 -8.53 17.64 -2.11
C ASP A 92 -7.66 18.74 -1.50
N THR A 93 -7.21 19.69 -2.32
CA THR A 93 -6.37 20.81 -1.89
C THR A 93 -7.08 21.81 -0.97
N ARG A 94 -8.40 21.69 -0.83
CA ARG A 94 -9.24 22.56 0.02
C ARG A 94 -9.46 21.95 1.41
N MET A 95 -9.01 20.71 1.63
CA MET A 95 -9.23 19.95 2.86
C MET A 95 -7.90 19.56 3.48
N ASP A 96 -7.87 19.44 4.81
CA ASP A 96 -6.71 18.87 5.48
C ASP A 96 -6.53 17.40 5.07
N ALA A 97 -5.28 16.99 4.81
CA ALA A 97 -4.95 15.66 4.36
C ALA A 97 -5.40 14.56 5.35
N ALA A 98 -5.30 14.82 6.66
CA ALA A 98 -5.73 13.85 7.67
C ALA A 98 -7.25 13.75 7.75
N GLU A 99 -7.97 14.83 7.46
CA GLU A 99 -9.44 14.80 7.36
C GLU A 99 -9.88 14.04 6.10
N TYR A 100 -9.25 14.30 4.95
CA TYR A 100 -9.59 13.67 3.67
C TYR A 100 -9.48 12.14 3.71
N VAL A 101 -8.37 11.60 4.24
CA VAL A 101 -8.15 10.15 4.30
C VAL A 101 -9.11 9.41 5.25
N LEU A 102 -9.82 10.13 6.11
CA LEU A 102 -10.83 9.56 7.01
C LEU A 102 -12.24 9.58 6.41
N GLN A 103 -12.44 10.21 5.25
CA GLN A 103 -13.73 10.26 4.59
C GLN A 103 -14.05 8.95 3.86
N LYS A 104 -15.34 8.74 3.59
CA LYS A 104 -15.77 7.67 2.69
C LYS A 104 -15.38 8.03 1.26
N ILE A 105 -14.95 7.02 0.52
CA ILE A 105 -14.66 7.15 -0.91
C ILE A 105 -15.98 7.51 -1.64
N PRO A 106 -16.03 8.61 -2.40
CA PRO A 106 -17.17 8.96 -3.23
C PRO A 106 -17.43 7.92 -4.35
N ALA A 107 -18.69 7.74 -4.74
CA ALA A 107 -19.07 6.68 -5.70
C ALA A 107 -18.42 6.85 -7.08
N ASP A 108 -18.18 8.08 -7.51
CA ASP A 108 -17.45 8.40 -8.75
C ASP A 108 -15.97 8.01 -8.68
N GLN A 109 -15.34 8.17 -7.51
CA GLN A 109 -13.97 7.69 -7.29
C GLN A 109 -13.91 6.17 -7.14
N GLU A 110 -14.94 5.54 -6.56
CA GLU A 110 -15.01 4.09 -6.37
C GLU A 110 -14.88 3.34 -7.70
N VAL A 111 -15.51 3.84 -8.77
CA VAL A 111 -15.39 3.29 -10.14
C VAL A 111 -13.94 3.29 -10.65
N LEU A 112 -13.14 4.28 -10.25
CA LEU A 112 -11.72 4.37 -10.62
C LEU A 112 -10.83 3.49 -9.74
N ILE A 113 -11.16 3.41 -8.45
CA ILE A 113 -10.39 2.69 -7.42
C ILE A 113 -10.58 1.18 -7.53
N GLN A 114 -11.77 0.71 -7.87
CA GLN A 114 -12.08 -0.72 -7.88
C GLN A 114 -11.17 -1.53 -8.85
N PRO A 115 -10.96 -1.13 -10.12
CA PRO A 115 -10.02 -1.83 -11.02
C PRO A 115 -8.56 -1.80 -10.52
N MET A 116 -8.17 -0.73 -9.83
CA MET A 116 -6.84 -0.61 -9.22
C MET A 116 -6.68 -1.61 -8.07
N LEU A 117 -7.68 -1.75 -7.20
CA LEU A 117 -7.68 -2.73 -6.11
C LEU A 117 -7.62 -4.16 -6.64
N GLU A 118 -8.40 -4.48 -7.66
CA GLU A 118 -8.35 -5.79 -8.33
C GLU A 118 -6.96 -6.09 -8.86
N LYS A 119 -6.29 -5.10 -9.48
CA LYS A 119 -4.92 -5.28 -9.92
C LYS A 119 -3.94 -5.43 -8.76
N ALA A 120 -4.10 -4.65 -7.70
CA ALA A 120 -3.25 -4.75 -6.52
C ALA A 120 -3.32 -6.16 -5.89
N VAL A 121 -4.52 -6.76 -5.82
CA VAL A 121 -4.71 -8.14 -5.37
C VAL A 121 -3.96 -9.13 -6.27
N GLN A 122 -4.07 -9.01 -7.60
CA GLN A 122 -3.31 -9.86 -8.53
C GLN A 122 -1.79 -9.73 -8.33
N LEU A 123 -1.30 -8.52 -8.06
CA LEU A 123 0.13 -8.28 -7.80
C LEU A 123 0.58 -8.89 -6.47
N LEU A 124 -0.28 -8.87 -5.44
CA LEU A 124 -0.02 -9.54 -4.17
C LEU A 124 0.07 -11.06 -4.36
N ASP A 125 -0.84 -11.66 -5.13
CA ASP A 125 -0.77 -13.09 -5.45
C ASP A 125 0.52 -13.46 -6.18
N ILE A 126 0.97 -12.61 -7.11
CA ILE A 126 2.26 -12.80 -7.80
C ILE A 126 3.41 -12.70 -6.81
N TYR A 127 3.38 -11.74 -5.88
CA TYR A 127 4.42 -11.58 -4.88
C TYR A 127 4.53 -12.81 -3.96
N ILE A 128 3.39 -13.32 -3.49
CA ILE A 128 3.31 -14.49 -2.59
C ILE A 128 3.83 -15.75 -3.27
N ASN A 129 3.52 -15.95 -4.55
CA ASN A 129 3.86 -17.19 -5.27
C ASN A 129 5.18 -17.11 -6.06
N ARG A 130 5.78 -15.92 -6.20
CA ARG A 130 6.97 -15.67 -7.03
C ARG A 130 7.94 -14.71 -6.33
N ASP A 131 8.22 -13.56 -6.94
CA ASP A 131 9.16 -12.57 -6.45
C ASP A 131 8.74 -11.15 -6.85
N PHE A 132 9.44 -10.14 -6.30
CA PHE A 132 9.17 -8.73 -6.60
C PHE A 132 9.46 -8.36 -8.06
N THR A 133 10.38 -9.06 -8.73
CA THR A 133 10.69 -8.81 -10.14
C THR A 133 9.52 -9.20 -11.04
N ALA A 134 8.84 -10.31 -10.74
CA ALA A 134 7.62 -10.73 -11.41
C ALA A 134 6.50 -9.71 -11.20
N VAL A 135 6.38 -9.15 -9.99
CA VAL A 135 5.44 -8.05 -9.71
C VAL A 135 5.74 -6.84 -10.59
N LEU A 136 7.00 -6.40 -10.67
CA LEU A 136 7.39 -5.25 -11.50
C LEU A 136 7.13 -5.47 -12.99
N ASN A 137 7.38 -6.68 -13.49
CA ASN A 137 7.11 -7.06 -14.88
C ASN A 137 5.60 -7.01 -15.19
N GLU A 138 4.78 -7.56 -14.31
CA GLU A 138 3.32 -7.56 -14.49
C GLU A 138 2.73 -6.16 -14.35
N TYR A 139 3.18 -5.39 -13.35
CA TYR A 139 2.82 -3.99 -13.19
C TYR A 139 3.18 -3.17 -14.44
N SER A 140 4.35 -3.40 -15.04
CA SER A 140 4.79 -2.68 -16.25
C SER A 140 3.91 -2.96 -17.46
N LYS A 141 3.33 -4.16 -17.59
CA LYS A 141 2.35 -4.47 -18.63
C LYS A 141 1.03 -3.74 -18.36
N TRP A 142 0.53 -3.83 -17.12
CA TRP A 142 -0.70 -3.18 -16.73
C TRP A 142 -0.64 -1.66 -16.88
N LYS A 143 0.48 -1.04 -16.50
CA LYS A 143 0.68 0.41 -16.66
C LYS A 143 0.58 0.87 -18.12
N LYS A 144 0.99 0.03 -19.08
CA LYS A 144 0.86 0.33 -20.51
C LYS A 144 -0.58 0.19 -21.01
N SER A 145 -1.36 -0.74 -20.45
CA SER A 145 -2.77 -0.92 -20.82
C SER A 145 -3.71 0.04 -20.08
N TYR A 146 -3.36 0.44 -18.86
CA TYR A 146 -4.13 1.36 -18.02
C TYR A 146 -3.80 2.81 -18.40
N SER A 147 -4.34 3.23 -19.54
CA SER A 147 -4.46 4.65 -19.87
C SER A 147 -5.67 5.16 -19.11
N ARG A 148 -5.52 6.10 -18.18
CA ARG A 148 -6.68 6.80 -17.58
C ARG A 148 -7.52 7.35 -18.76
N PRO A 149 -8.85 7.18 -18.78
CA PRO A 149 -9.66 7.80 -19.82
C PRO A 149 -9.34 9.30 -19.88
N LYS A 150 -8.97 9.81 -21.05
CA LYS A 150 -8.63 11.24 -21.26
C LYS A 150 -9.78 12.20 -20.90
N GLU A 151 -10.99 11.68 -20.69
CA GLU A 151 -12.21 12.41 -20.38
C GLU A 151 -12.26 12.99 -18.95
N LEU A 152 -11.29 12.66 -18.08
CA LEU A 152 -11.20 13.17 -16.70
C LEU A 152 -10.04 14.17 -16.49
N GLU A 153 -9.37 14.59 -17.56
CA GLU A 153 -8.30 15.62 -17.53
C GLU A 153 -8.78 17.02 -17.97
N SER A 154 -10.09 17.23 -18.12
CA SER A 154 -10.70 18.52 -18.51
C SER A 154 -11.20 19.34 -17.31
#